data_AF-A0A0C2BFM0-F1
#
_entry.id   AF-A0A0C2BFM0-F1
#
_cell.length_a   1.000
_cell.length_b   1.000
_cell.length_c   1.000
_cell.angle_alpha   90.00
_cell.angle_beta   90.00
_cell.angle_gamma   90.00
#
_symmetry.space_group_name_H-M   'P 1'
#
loop_
_entity.id
_entity.type
_entity.pdbx_description
1 polymer ?
#
loop_
_entity_poly.entity_id
_entity_poly.type
_entity_poly.pdbx_seq_one_letter_code
_entity_poly.pdbx_strand_id
1 'polypeptide(L)'
;VVITPTRTIYVVPETLMPNRVLRGYDHDGTRVLRVTFRDDDNQQMRTSKTSYHLIKTTLRDNMINGIEIAGRSFGYLGNSNSQMRDAGAYFMEKYSHHQYVEFDTMYKMEPPPTWQPKIDKVRDDLGDFTKMENIYKLMARLGQCFTQSMESSVHFERDEYFVMPDVIGGCNREGDHYVFSDGVGMVSKAFAKQIAEDMMLGKCVPSCFQFRFRGMKGVLAVNPILDEYASWARANDIYSDDKMFAGFEL
;
A
#
# COMPACT_ATOMS: atom_id res chain seq x y z
N VAL A 1 -16.62 9.13 -2.39
CA VAL A 1 -17.89 8.69 -3.02
C VAL A 1 -18.45 7.55 -2.20
N VAL A 2 -19.73 7.60 -1.86
CA VAL A 2 -20.42 6.49 -1.17
C VAL A 2 -21.42 5.87 -2.13
N ILE A 3 -21.34 4.55 -2.31
CA ILE A 3 -22.26 3.80 -3.16
C ILE A 3 -23.16 2.97 -2.25
N THR A 4 -24.46 3.14 -2.45
CA THR A 4 -25.50 2.33 -1.81
C THR A 4 -26.29 1.56 -2.85
N PRO A 5 -27.14 0.59 -2.44
CA PRO A 5 -27.96 -0.15 -3.38
C PRO A 5 -28.85 0.73 -4.26
N THR A 6 -29.33 1.87 -3.73
CA THR A 6 -30.25 2.74 -4.46
C THR A 6 -29.64 4.05 -4.95
N ARG A 7 -28.47 4.48 -4.44
CA ARG A 7 -27.93 5.81 -4.71
C ARG A 7 -26.40 5.85 -4.77
N THR A 8 -25.90 6.82 -5.53
CA THR A 8 -24.51 7.28 -5.45
C THR A 8 -24.49 8.64 -4.75
N ILE A 9 -23.74 8.72 -3.66
CA ILE A 9 -23.64 9.92 -2.82
C ILE A 9 -22.25 10.53 -3.02
N TYR A 10 -22.23 11.77 -3.50
CA TYR A 10 -21.02 12.57 -3.63
C TYR A 10 -20.76 13.30 -2.31
N VAL A 11 -19.55 13.11 -1.78
CA VAL A 11 -19.09 13.74 -0.55
C VAL A 11 -18.09 14.84 -0.92
N VAL A 12 -18.04 15.90 -0.11
CA VAL A 12 -17.07 16.98 -0.27
C VAL A 12 -15.65 16.39 -0.31
N PRO A 13 -14.74 16.92 -1.14
CA PRO A 13 -13.35 16.49 -1.16
C PRO A 13 -12.71 16.62 0.23
N GLU A 14 -12.11 15.53 0.71
CA GLU A 14 -11.39 15.49 1.98
C GLU A 14 -9.89 15.27 1.72
N THR A 15 -9.05 15.97 2.49
CA THR A 15 -7.60 15.72 2.48
C THR A 15 -7.31 14.38 3.12
N LEU A 16 -6.79 13.44 2.33
CA LEU A 16 -6.36 12.14 2.82
C LEU A 16 -4.86 12.12 3.04
N MET A 17 -4.41 11.42 4.09
CA MET A 17 -3.00 11.09 4.23
C MET A 17 -2.54 10.33 2.98
N PRO A 18 -1.45 10.76 2.32
CA PRO A 18 -0.97 10.12 1.12
C PRO A 18 -0.49 8.70 1.42
N ASN A 19 -0.55 7.85 0.40
CA ASN A 19 0.11 6.55 0.37
C ASN A 19 1.01 6.48 -0.87
N ARG A 20 1.81 5.42 -0.98
CA ARG A 20 2.76 5.23 -2.09
C ARG A 20 2.10 5.41 -3.46
N VAL A 21 0.88 4.91 -3.62
CA VAL A 21 0.15 4.93 -4.89
C VAL A 21 -0.38 6.34 -5.19
N LEU A 22 -1.03 6.99 -4.21
CA LEU A 22 -1.57 8.34 -4.40
C LEU A 22 -0.47 9.36 -4.73
N ARG A 23 0.72 9.24 -4.10
CA ARG A 23 1.86 10.12 -4.40
C ARG A 23 2.33 10.03 -5.85
N GLY A 24 2.36 8.82 -6.40
CA GLY A 24 2.85 8.57 -7.76
C GLY A 24 1.83 8.84 -8.86
N TYR A 25 0.53 8.72 -8.58
CA TYR A 25 -0.49 8.64 -9.65
C TYR A 25 -1.66 9.63 -9.51
N ASP A 26 -1.77 10.35 -8.39
CA ASP A 26 -2.87 11.29 -8.11
C ASP A 26 -2.37 12.69 -7.73
N HIS A 27 -1.49 13.28 -8.55
CA HIS A 27 -0.85 14.57 -8.24
C HIS A 27 -1.83 15.75 -8.08
N ASP A 28 -2.96 15.71 -8.80
CA ASP A 28 -3.98 16.77 -8.79
C ASP A 28 -5.18 16.44 -7.88
N GLY A 29 -5.21 15.26 -7.26
CA GLY A 29 -6.32 14.80 -6.42
C GLY A 29 -7.62 14.50 -7.17
N THR A 30 -7.58 14.42 -8.50
CA THR A 30 -8.79 14.23 -9.33
C THR A 30 -8.84 12.86 -10.01
N ARG A 31 -7.77 12.08 -9.96
CA ARG A 31 -7.60 10.84 -10.74
C ARG A 31 -7.93 9.61 -9.92
N VAL A 32 -7.91 9.72 -8.59
CA VAL A 32 -8.23 8.63 -7.68
C VAL A 32 -9.37 9.03 -6.75
N LEU A 33 -10.31 8.11 -6.57
CA LEU A 33 -11.47 8.25 -5.73
C LEU A 33 -11.42 7.23 -4.61
N ARG A 34 -11.67 7.69 -3.38
CA ARG A 34 -12.07 6.79 -2.30
C ARG A 34 -13.55 6.49 -2.44
N VAL A 35 -13.85 5.22 -2.74
CA VAL A 35 -15.21 4.69 -2.83
C VAL A 35 -15.48 3.88 -1.58
N THR A 36 -16.67 4.02 -1.01
CA THR A 36 -17.11 3.22 0.14
C THR A 36 -18.50 2.67 -0.13
N PHE A 37 -18.70 1.38 0.12
CA PHE A 37 -19.96 0.71 -0.10
C PHE A 37 -20.73 0.63 1.21
N ARG A 38 -21.94 1.19 1.22
CA ARG A 38 -22.81 1.28 2.41
C ARG A 38 -24.22 0.83 2.06
N ASP A 39 -24.99 0.49 3.06
CA ASP A 39 -26.44 0.35 2.92
C ASP A 39 -27.09 1.75 2.89
N ASP A 40 -28.37 1.85 2.54
CA ASP A 40 -29.07 3.12 2.36
C ASP A 40 -29.23 3.93 3.67
N ASP A 41 -29.06 3.28 4.82
CA ASP A 41 -28.99 3.90 6.14
C ASP A 41 -27.56 4.32 6.55
N ASN A 42 -26.63 4.31 5.60
CA ASN A 42 -25.19 4.60 5.78
C ASN A 42 -24.45 3.59 6.68
N GLN A 43 -25.06 2.46 7.04
CA GLN A 43 -24.37 1.38 7.76
C GLN A 43 -23.58 0.50 6.79
N GLN A 44 -22.75 -0.39 7.35
CA GLN A 44 -22.12 -1.42 6.52
C GLN A 44 -23.19 -2.38 5.97
N MET A 45 -23.08 -2.74 4.69
CA MET A 45 -23.94 -3.75 4.11
C MET A 45 -23.67 -5.10 4.78
N ARG A 46 -24.72 -5.70 5.34
CA ARG A 46 -24.64 -7.00 6.02
C ARG A 46 -25.65 -7.94 5.38
N THR A 47 -25.25 -9.19 5.16
CA THR A 47 -26.13 -10.20 4.55
C THR A 47 -27.45 -10.35 5.30
N SER A 48 -27.45 -10.18 6.62
CA SER A 48 -28.64 -10.25 7.47
C SER A 48 -29.66 -9.12 7.25
N LYS A 49 -29.25 -8.00 6.66
CA LYS A 49 -30.11 -6.82 6.47
C LYS A 49 -30.32 -6.49 4.99
N THR A 50 -29.23 -6.39 4.23
CA THR A 50 -29.22 -5.91 2.85
C THR A 50 -29.50 -7.04 1.84
N SER A 51 -29.55 -8.31 2.27
CA SER A 51 -29.58 -9.50 1.38
C SER A 51 -28.31 -9.72 0.56
N TYR A 52 -27.93 -10.98 0.37
CA TYR A 52 -26.78 -11.37 -0.46
C TYR A 52 -26.91 -10.87 -1.91
N HIS A 53 -28.14 -10.86 -2.45
CA HIS A 53 -28.36 -10.47 -3.84
C HIS A 53 -28.01 -8.99 -4.08
N LEU A 54 -28.50 -8.08 -3.24
CA LEU A 54 -28.21 -6.64 -3.40
C LEU A 54 -26.72 -6.37 -3.15
N ILE A 55 -26.13 -6.97 -2.12
CA ILE A 55 -24.69 -6.87 -1.86
C ILE A 55 -23.90 -7.29 -3.10
N LYS A 56 -24.22 -8.47 -3.66
CA LYS A 56 -23.53 -9.00 -4.83
C LYS A 56 -23.72 -8.10 -6.03
N THR A 57 -24.93 -7.66 -6.35
CA THR A 57 -25.20 -6.79 -7.50
C THR A 57 -24.48 -5.45 -7.35
N THR A 58 -24.67 -4.76 -6.23
CA THR A 58 -24.05 -3.45 -5.98
C THR A 58 -22.51 -3.52 -5.99
N LEU A 59 -21.90 -4.48 -5.28
CA LEU A 59 -20.43 -4.61 -5.27
C LEU A 59 -19.91 -5.09 -6.62
N ARG A 60 -20.45 -6.17 -7.17
CA ARG A 60 -19.91 -6.81 -8.38
C ARG A 60 -19.97 -5.86 -9.57
N ASP A 61 -21.10 -5.18 -9.77
CA ASP A 61 -21.28 -4.33 -10.94
C ASP A 61 -20.34 -3.12 -10.89
N ASN A 62 -20.20 -2.48 -9.72
CA ASN A 62 -19.28 -1.36 -9.57
C ASN A 62 -17.80 -1.79 -9.59
N MET A 63 -17.46 -2.98 -9.06
CA MET A 63 -16.07 -3.47 -9.05
C MET A 63 -15.61 -3.95 -10.43
N ILE A 64 -16.50 -4.51 -11.24
CA ILE A 64 -16.20 -4.99 -12.60
C ILE A 64 -16.32 -3.86 -13.62
N ASN A 65 -17.45 -3.16 -13.62
CA ASN A 65 -17.75 -2.15 -14.62
C ASN A 65 -17.12 -0.79 -14.29
N GLY A 66 -16.72 -0.59 -13.03
CA GLY A 66 -16.27 0.72 -12.56
C GLY A 66 -17.43 1.68 -12.30
N ILE A 67 -17.10 2.96 -12.20
CA ILE A 67 -18.02 4.05 -11.88
C ILE A 67 -17.72 5.21 -12.82
N GLU A 68 -18.75 5.84 -13.36
CA GLU A 68 -18.62 7.05 -14.18
C GLU A 68 -18.99 8.29 -13.37
N ILE A 69 -18.08 9.27 -13.33
CA ILE A 69 -18.28 10.53 -12.61
C ILE A 69 -17.75 11.67 -13.48
N ALA A 70 -18.60 12.66 -13.73
CA ALA A 70 -18.27 13.86 -14.52
C ALA A 70 -17.60 13.52 -15.88
N GLY A 71 -18.10 12.50 -16.58
CA GLY A 71 -17.59 12.06 -17.89
C GLY A 71 -16.26 11.32 -17.85
N ARG A 72 -15.78 10.91 -16.67
CA ARG A 72 -14.57 10.10 -16.50
C ARG A 72 -14.92 8.73 -15.94
N SER A 73 -14.31 7.68 -16.51
CA SER A 73 -14.52 6.30 -16.07
C SER A 73 -13.45 5.90 -15.05
N PHE A 74 -13.89 5.45 -13.87
CA PHE A 74 -13.03 5.01 -12.79
C PHE A 74 -13.19 3.50 -12.55
N GLY A 75 -12.08 2.77 -12.47
CA GLY A 75 -12.05 1.33 -12.20
C GLY A 75 -11.44 1.02 -10.84
N TYR A 76 -11.69 -0.19 -10.33
CA TYR A 76 -11.09 -0.65 -9.08
C TYR A 76 -9.57 -0.69 -9.20
N LEU A 77 -8.86 0.03 -8.32
CA LEU A 77 -7.41 0.08 -8.29
C LEU A 77 -6.85 -0.85 -7.20
N GLY A 78 -7.34 -0.70 -5.97
CA GLY A 78 -6.86 -1.46 -4.81
C GLY A 78 -7.46 -0.96 -3.51
N ASN A 79 -7.15 -1.60 -2.39
CA ASN A 79 -7.65 -1.21 -1.08
C ASN A 79 -6.60 -1.51 -0.01
N SER A 80 -6.52 -0.68 1.03
CA SER A 80 -5.75 -1.02 2.22
C SER A 80 -6.56 -1.92 3.16
N ASN A 81 -5.89 -2.57 4.12
CA ASN A 81 -6.58 -3.40 5.12
C ASN A 81 -7.60 -2.60 5.94
N SER A 82 -7.33 -1.33 6.25
CA SER A 82 -8.28 -0.47 6.95
C SER A 82 -9.48 -0.15 6.08
N GLN A 83 -9.27 0.19 4.80
CA GLN A 83 -10.37 0.40 3.86
C GLN A 83 -11.21 -0.86 3.67
N MET A 84 -10.60 -2.03 3.55
CA MET A 84 -11.34 -3.29 3.42
C MET A 84 -12.29 -3.53 4.59
N ARG A 85 -11.83 -3.29 5.83
CA ARG A 85 -12.67 -3.40 7.05
C ARG A 85 -13.81 -2.38 7.06
N ASP A 86 -13.62 -1.25 6.40
CA ASP A 86 -14.60 -0.17 6.28
C ASP A 86 -15.46 -0.28 5.00
N ALA A 87 -15.40 -1.41 4.27
CA ALA A 87 -16.05 -1.60 2.98
C ALA A 87 -15.67 -0.54 1.92
N GLY A 88 -14.43 -0.07 1.98
CA GLY A 88 -13.85 0.93 1.08
C GLY A 88 -12.80 0.37 0.12
N ALA A 89 -12.61 1.09 -0.98
CA ALA A 89 -11.59 0.84 -1.97
C ALA A 89 -11.18 2.14 -2.69
N TYR A 90 -10.00 2.14 -3.27
CA TYR A 90 -9.56 3.16 -4.22
C TYR A 90 -9.97 2.77 -5.63
N PHE A 91 -10.55 3.73 -6.32
CA PHE A 91 -10.87 3.65 -7.74
C PHE A 91 -10.05 4.70 -8.49
N MET A 92 -9.52 4.37 -9.65
CA MET A 92 -8.69 5.29 -10.45
C MET A 92 -9.24 5.42 -11.85
N GLU A 93 -9.03 6.58 -12.47
CA GLU A 93 -9.35 6.79 -13.87
C GLU A 93 -8.73 5.70 -14.76
N LYS A 94 -9.56 4.99 -15.53
CA LYS A 94 -9.19 3.82 -16.33
C LYS A 94 -8.24 4.15 -17.47
N TYR A 95 -8.45 5.29 -18.12
CA TYR A 95 -7.73 5.73 -19.32
C TYR A 95 -7.74 7.25 -19.43
N SER A 96 -6.76 7.82 -20.14
CA SER A 96 -6.77 9.24 -20.49
C SER A 96 -7.65 9.48 -21.72
N HIS A 97 -8.03 10.75 -21.96
CA HIS A 97 -8.76 11.13 -23.17
C HIS A 97 -8.02 10.70 -24.45
N HIS A 98 -6.69 10.84 -24.47
CA HIS A 98 -5.86 10.40 -25.60
C HIS A 98 -5.99 8.90 -25.85
N GLN A 99 -5.85 8.08 -24.81
CA GLN A 99 -5.97 6.63 -24.92
C GLN A 99 -7.36 6.23 -25.42
N TYR A 100 -8.41 6.90 -24.95
CA TYR A 100 -9.77 6.66 -25.41
C TYR A 100 -9.92 6.93 -26.92
N VAL A 101 -9.45 8.09 -27.39
CA VAL A 101 -9.52 8.47 -28.81
C VAL A 101 -8.71 7.52 -29.69
N GLU A 102 -7.54 7.06 -29.23
CA GLU A 102 -6.75 6.04 -29.93
C GLU A 102 -7.50 4.72 -30.06
N PHE A 103 -8.14 4.25 -28.98
CA PHE A 103 -8.94 3.03 -28.98
C PHE A 103 -10.13 3.14 -29.93
N ASP A 104 -10.92 4.20 -29.81
CA ASP A 104 -12.07 4.45 -30.69
C ASP A 104 -11.64 4.54 -32.16
N THR A 105 -10.53 5.21 -32.44
CA THR A 105 -10.02 5.33 -33.81
C THR A 105 -9.61 3.97 -34.39
N MET A 106 -8.98 3.12 -33.60
CA MET A 106 -8.47 1.82 -34.02
C MET A 106 -9.56 0.75 -34.14
N TYR A 107 -10.45 0.67 -33.15
CA TYR A 107 -11.43 -0.41 -33.04
C TYR A 107 -12.85 -0.01 -33.45
N LYS A 108 -13.12 1.30 -33.61
CA LYS A 108 -14.43 1.86 -33.99
C LYS A 108 -15.58 1.35 -33.11
N MET A 109 -15.29 1.19 -31.82
CA MET A 109 -16.24 0.73 -30.81
C MET A 109 -15.89 1.34 -29.45
N GLU A 110 -16.88 1.39 -28.56
CA GLU A 110 -16.65 1.80 -27.18
C GLU A 110 -15.75 0.79 -26.45
N PRO A 111 -14.77 1.25 -25.65
CA PRO A 111 -13.96 0.36 -24.86
C PRO A 111 -14.80 -0.49 -23.91
N PRO A 112 -14.53 -1.80 -23.77
CA PRO A 112 -15.27 -2.63 -22.85
C PRO A 112 -15.04 -2.16 -21.40
N PRO A 113 -15.97 -2.45 -20.47
CA PRO A 113 -15.84 -1.99 -19.09
C PRO A 113 -14.55 -2.45 -18.39
N THR A 114 -13.95 -3.55 -18.85
CA THR A 114 -12.69 -4.11 -18.34
C THR A 114 -11.45 -3.44 -18.92
N TRP A 115 -11.56 -2.54 -19.90
CA TRP A 115 -10.42 -1.84 -20.48
C TRP A 115 -9.97 -0.69 -19.59
N GLN A 116 -8.79 -0.84 -18.96
CA GLN A 116 -8.30 0.06 -17.92
C GLN A 116 -6.77 0.24 -17.94
N PRO A 117 -6.19 0.64 -19.09
CA PRO A 117 -4.74 0.64 -19.30
C PRO A 117 -3.93 1.42 -18.25
N LYS A 118 -4.48 2.50 -17.68
CA LYS A 118 -3.80 3.25 -16.61
C LYS A 118 -3.71 2.44 -15.32
N ILE A 119 -4.78 1.75 -14.96
CA ILE A 119 -4.85 0.95 -13.73
C ILE A 119 -3.92 -0.25 -13.84
N ASP A 120 -3.93 -0.93 -14.99
CA ASP A 120 -3.09 -2.10 -15.21
C ASP A 120 -1.61 -1.71 -15.15
N LYS A 121 -1.22 -0.61 -15.81
CA LYS A 121 0.13 -0.05 -15.70
C LYS A 121 0.54 0.27 -14.26
N VAL A 122 -0.35 0.91 -13.50
CA VAL A 122 -0.08 1.19 -12.08
C VAL A 122 0.16 -0.09 -11.30
N ARG A 123 -0.65 -1.13 -11.53
CA ARG A 123 -0.48 -2.42 -10.83
C ARG A 123 0.84 -3.10 -11.17
N ASP A 124 1.26 -3.05 -12.42
CA ASP A 124 2.56 -3.58 -12.86
C ASP A 124 3.71 -2.83 -12.19
N ASP A 125 3.61 -1.51 -12.07
CA ASP A 125 4.61 -0.67 -11.39
C ASP A 125 4.67 -0.93 -9.86
N LEU A 126 3.60 -1.43 -9.25
CA LEU A 126 3.56 -1.74 -7.81
C LEU A 126 4.33 -3.01 -7.44
N GLY A 127 4.53 -3.91 -8.38
CA GLY A 127 5.32 -5.13 -8.22
C GLY A 127 4.76 -6.31 -9.01
N ASP A 128 5.54 -7.38 -9.04
CA ASP A 128 5.12 -8.63 -9.67
C ASP A 128 4.23 -9.45 -8.72
N PHE A 129 2.95 -9.58 -9.09
CA PHE A 129 1.97 -10.39 -8.37
C PHE A 129 1.65 -11.72 -9.08
N THR A 130 2.30 -12.01 -10.21
CA THR A 130 1.96 -13.17 -11.07
C THR A 130 2.28 -14.51 -10.44
N LYS A 131 3.28 -14.54 -9.53
CA LYS A 131 3.72 -15.76 -8.84
C LYS A 131 2.86 -16.13 -7.62
N MET A 132 1.92 -15.27 -7.22
CA MET A 132 1.07 -15.52 -6.05
C MET A 132 -0.15 -16.37 -6.41
N GLU A 133 -0.16 -17.63 -5.97
CA GLU A 133 -1.29 -18.55 -6.22
C GLU A 133 -2.56 -18.18 -5.45
N ASN A 134 -2.42 -17.53 -4.29
CA ASN A 134 -3.54 -17.26 -3.39
C ASN A 134 -4.03 -15.80 -3.51
N ILE A 135 -5.27 -15.63 -3.99
CA ILE A 135 -5.92 -14.31 -4.15
C ILE A 135 -5.95 -13.50 -2.85
N TYR A 136 -6.18 -14.13 -1.70
CA TYR A 136 -6.21 -13.42 -0.42
C TYR A 136 -4.82 -12.88 -0.05
N LYS A 137 -3.75 -13.64 -0.32
CA LYS A 137 -2.37 -13.18 -0.12
C LYS A 137 -2.02 -12.06 -1.09
N LEU A 138 -2.42 -12.18 -2.36
CA LEU A 138 -2.24 -11.14 -3.37
C LEU A 138 -2.91 -9.84 -2.95
N MET A 139 -4.18 -9.88 -2.56
CA MET A 139 -4.93 -8.71 -2.12
C MET A 139 -4.32 -8.07 -0.87
N ALA A 140 -3.88 -8.90 0.10
CA ALA A 140 -3.20 -8.41 1.30
C ALA A 140 -1.86 -7.73 0.98
N ARG A 141 -1.14 -8.18 -0.05
CA ARG A 141 0.16 -7.64 -0.49
C ARG A 141 -0.03 -6.37 -1.31
N LEU A 142 -0.94 -6.37 -2.29
CA LEU A 142 -1.35 -5.18 -3.02
C LEU A 142 -1.80 -4.07 -2.05
N GLY A 143 -2.60 -4.43 -1.04
CA GLY A 143 -3.08 -3.51 -0.01
C GLY A 143 -1.99 -2.86 0.86
N GLN A 144 -0.76 -3.40 0.86
CA GLN A 144 0.36 -2.75 1.53
C GLN A 144 0.75 -1.44 0.85
N CYS A 145 0.64 -1.36 -0.47
CA CYS A 145 0.93 -0.14 -1.23
C CYS A 145 -0.07 0.99 -0.96
N PHE A 146 -1.30 0.64 -0.57
CA PHE A 146 -2.39 1.58 -0.29
C PHE A 146 -2.48 2.02 1.17
N THR A 147 -1.60 1.52 2.04
CA THR A 147 -1.61 1.96 3.43
C THR A 147 -0.99 3.34 3.54
N GLN A 148 -1.63 4.19 4.33
CA GLN A 148 -1.16 5.53 4.64
C GLN A 148 0.22 5.46 5.28
N SER A 149 1.16 6.21 4.71
CA SER A 149 2.50 6.37 5.25
C SER A 149 3.03 7.73 4.84
N MET A 150 3.68 8.41 5.78
CA MET A 150 4.50 9.57 5.47
C MET A 150 5.80 9.08 4.82
N GLU A 151 6.17 9.69 3.70
CA GLU A 151 7.44 9.44 3.06
C GLU A 151 8.53 10.22 3.78
N SER A 152 9.63 9.54 4.09
CA SER A 152 10.84 10.18 4.59
C SER A 152 11.70 10.55 3.40
N SER A 153 12.20 11.79 3.32
CA SER A 153 13.14 12.21 2.28
C SER A 153 14.57 11.72 2.53
N VAL A 154 14.80 11.11 3.69
CA VAL A 154 16.08 10.50 4.04
C VAL A 154 16.31 9.25 3.18
N HIS A 155 17.27 9.34 2.28
CA HIS A 155 17.72 8.22 1.45
C HIS A 155 18.88 7.47 2.11
N PHE A 156 18.98 6.19 1.79
CA PHE A 156 20.10 5.34 2.16
C PHE A 156 20.37 4.34 1.03
N GLU A 157 21.63 4.01 0.86
CA GLU A 157 22.14 3.13 -0.17
C GLU A 157 22.01 1.65 0.23
N ARG A 158 22.31 0.78 -0.73
CA ARG A 158 22.13 -0.67 -0.56
C ARG A 158 23.01 -1.25 0.54
N ASP A 159 24.23 -0.75 0.63
CA ASP A 159 25.24 -1.14 1.60
C ASP A 159 24.96 -0.65 3.03
N GLU A 160 24.01 0.27 3.20
CA GLU A 160 23.65 0.85 4.50
C GLU A 160 22.62 0.02 5.28
N TYR A 161 22.13 -1.09 4.72
CA TYR A 161 21.19 -1.99 5.41
C TYR A 161 21.34 -3.46 5.02
N PHE A 162 21.03 -4.33 5.97
CA PHE A 162 21.04 -5.78 5.79
C PHE A 162 19.89 -6.43 6.54
N VAL A 163 19.60 -7.68 6.21
CA VAL A 163 18.66 -8.53 6.95
C VAL A 163 19.48 -9.46 7.84
N MET A 164 19.20 -9.43 9.14
CA MET A 164 19.79 -10.38 10.07
C MET A 164 18.85 -11.57 10.30
N PRO A 165 19.38 -12.77 10.64
CA PRO A 165 18.54 -13.87 11.09
C PRO A 165 17.70 -13.48 12.29
N ASP A 166 16.50 -14.06 12.38
CA ASP A 166 15.62 -13.83 13.51
C ASP A 166 16.25 -14.32 14.82
N VAL A 167 15.98 -13.59 15.90
CA VAL A 167 16.36 -13.98 17.27
C VAL A 167 15.34 -15.01 17.74
N ILE A 168 15.74 -16.28 17.69
CA ILE A 168 14.92 -17.42 18.07
C ILE A 168 15.41 -17.98 19.42
N GLY A 169 14.49 -18.29 20.32
CA GLY A 169 14.84 -18.89 21.61
C GLY A 169 13.64 -19.22 22.49
N GLY A 170 13.92 -19.77 23.68
CA GLY A 170 12.88 -20.31 24.56
C GLY A 170 12.05 -21.41 23.88
N CYS A 171 11.07 -21.95 24.59
CA CYS A 171 10.09 -22.89 24.04
C CYS A 171 8.72 -22.65 24.68
N ASN A 172 7.66 -22.83 23.92
CA ASN A 172 6.30 -22.95 24.46
C ASN A 172 6.15 -24.32 25.18
N ARG A 173 4.96 -24.59 25.75
CA ARG A 173 4.67 -25.86 26.43
C ARG A 173 4.69 -27.08 25.48
N GLU A 174 4.61 -26.85 24.18
CA GLU A 174 4.54 -27.85 23.11
C GLU A 174 5.93 -28.11 22.50
N GLY A 175 6.96 -27.32 22.88
CA GLY A 175 8.34 -27.44 22.42
C GLY A 175 8.73 -26.48 21.29
N ASP A 176 7.81 -25.70 20.73
CA ASP A 176 8.11 -24.76 19.64
C ASP A 176 8.85 -23.54 20.16
N HIS A 177 9.86 -23.10 19.41
CA HIS A 177 10.64 -21.91 19.73
C HIS A 177 9.87 -20.61 19.52
N TYR A 178 10.15 -19.61 20.35
CA TYR A 178 9.66 -18.25 20.14
C TYR A 178 10.56 -17.49 19.17
N VAL A 179 9.94 -16.68 18.30
CA VAL A 179 10.63 -15.72 17.44
C VAL A 179 10.51 -14.34 18.06
N PHE A 180 11.56 -13.86 18.71
CA PHE A 180 11.53 -12.60 19.46
C PHE A 180 11.68 -11.35 18.58
N SER A 181 12.16 -11.50 17.36
CA SER A 181 12.38 -10.41 16.40
C SER A 181 11.35 -10.36 15.27
N ASP A 182 10.25 -11.10 15.35
CA ASP A 182 9.25 -11.12 14.28
C ASP A 182 8.69 -9.71 14.04
N GLY A 183 8.95 -9.17 12.85
CA GLY A 183 8.55 -7.82 12.45
C GLY A 183 9.30 -6.69 13.15
N VAL A 184 10.44 -6.96 13.79
CA VAL A 184 11.27 -5.96 14.48
C VAL A 184 12.64 -5.88 13.80
N GLY A 185 13.04 -4.66 13.44
CA GLY A 185 14.38 -4.32 13.01
C GLY A 185 15.01 -3.28 13.93
N MET A 186 16.25 -2.93 13.63
CA MET A 186 17.00 -1.91 14.35
C MET A 186 17.40 -0.78 13.41
N VAL A 187 17.52 0.42 13.96
CA VAL A 187 17.97 1.61 13.24
C VAL A 187 19.00 2.35 14.07
N SER A 188 20.03 2.90 13.42
CA SER A 188 21.06 3.66 14.14
C SER A 188 20.49 4.96 14.71
N LYS A 189 21.10 5.49 15.78
CA LYS A 189 20.62 6.73 16.40
C LYS A 189 20.87 7.93 15.47
N ALA A 190 21.96 7.92 14.70
CA ALA A 190 22.22 8.94 13.70
C ALA A 190 21.14 8.96 12.61
N PHE A 191 20.76 7.79 12.08
CA PHE A 191 19.73 7.70 11.05
C PHE A 191 18.33 8.03 11.59
N ALA A 192 18.00 7.55 12.79
CA ALA A 192 16.76 7.91 13.49
C ALA A 192 16.61 9.42 13.69
N LYS A 193 17.72 10.12 13.97
CA LYS A 193 17.72 11.58 14.09
C LYS A 193 17.43 12.26 12.75
N GLN A 194 18.02 11.79 11.64
CA GLN A 194 17.73 12.31 10.31
C GLN A 194 16.24 12.14 9.96
N ILE A 195 15.65 10.97 10.24
CA ILE A 195 14.21 10.73 10.03
C ILE A 195 13.38 11.70 10.89
N ALA A 196 13.75 11.89 12.16
CA ALA A 196 13.01 12.78 13.06
C ALA A 196 13.06 14.26 12.60
N GLU A 197 14.20 14.70 12.08
CA GLU A 197 14.39 16.04 11.50
C GLU A 197 13.54 16.21 10.23
N ASP A 198 13.58 15.24 9.33
CA ASP A 198 12.77 15.23 8.10
C ASP A 198 11.25 15.22 8.38
N MET A 199 10.83 14.43 9.37
CA MET A 199 9.45 14.39 9.84
C MET A 199 9.04 15.62 10.69
N MET A 200 9.94 16.59 10.88
CA MET A 200 9.71 17.81 11.66
C MET A 200 9.25 17.54 13.11
N LEU A 201 9.79 16.49 13.74
CA LEU A 201 9.46 16.11 15.13
C LEU A 201 10.18 16.97 16.19
N GLY A 202 10.85 18.04 15.77
CA GLY A 202 11.55 18.98 16.64
C GLY A 202 12.76 18.33 17.32
N LYS A 203 12.85 18.47 18.66
CA LYS A 203 13.96 17.91 19.45
C LYS A 203 13.73 16.46 19.87
N CYS A 204 12.56 15.89 19.57
CA CYS A 204 12.21 14.54 19.96
C CYS A 204 12.70 13.56 18.88
N VAL A 205 13.65 12.69 19.22
CA VAL A 205 13.99 11.53 18.39
C VAL A 205 13.23 10.32 18.95
N PRO A 206 12.25 9.76 18.21
CA PRO A 206 11.51 8.60 18.66
C PRO A 206 12.43 7.41 18.96
N SER A 207 12.10 6.63 19.99
CA SER A 207 12.83 5.38 20.31
C SER A 207 12.45 4.23 19.38
N CYS A 208 11.32 4.32 18.70
CA CYS A 208 10.90 3.35 17.69
C CYS A 208 10.06 4.00 16.58
N PHE A 209 10.09 3.39 15.40
CA PHE A 209 9.38 3.84 14.20
C PHE A 209 8.60 2.69 13.61
N GLN A 210 7.32 2.89 13.28
CA GLN A 210 6.63 1.96 12.40
C GLN A 210 7.01 2.28 10.96
N PHE A 211 7.55 1.31 10.24
CA PHE A 211 8.09 1.55 8.89
C PHE A 211 7.45 0.65 7.84
N ARG A 212 7.57 1.12 6.61
CA ARG A 212 7.35 0.33 5.40
C ARG A 212 8.44 0.66 4.41
N PHE A 213 9.20 -0.35 4.02
CA PHE A 213 10.28 -0.18 3.08
C PHE A 213 10.29 -1.36 2.12
N ARG A 214 10.02 -1.07 0.84
CA ARG A 214 9.83 -2.09 -0.20
C ARG A 214 8.77 -3.13 0.23
N GLY A 215 9.13 -4.41 0.32
CA GLY A 215 8.25 -5.49 0.80
C GLY A 215 8.27 -5.73 2.32
N MET A 216 9.09 -4.97 3.07
CA MET A 216 9.25 -5.10 4.51
C MET A 216 8.32 -4.13 5.25
N LYS A 217 7.75 -4.61 6.35
CA LYS A 217 6.90 -3.84 7.27
C LYS A 217 7.21 -4.28 8.69
N GLY A 218 7.11 -3.36 9.64
CA GLY A 218 7.36 -3.69 11.02
C GLY A 218 7.65 -2.47 11.87
N VAL A 219 8.44 -2.68 12.91
CA VAL A 219 8.95 -1.64 13.80
C VAL A 219 10.47 -1.60 13.72
N LEU A 220 11.05 -0.41 13.65
CA LEU A 220 12.48 -0.20 13.85
C LEU A 220 12.69 0.38 15.24
N ALA A 221 13.48 -0.30 16.08
CA ALA A 221 13.92 0.21 17.37
C ALA A 221 15.28 0.91 17.23
N VAL A 222 15.45 2.06 17.89
CA VAL A 222 16.74 2.76 17.87
C VAL A 222 17.77 1.96 18.67
N ASN A 223 18.85 1.57 18.00
CA ASN A 223 19.99 0.90 18.61
C ASN A 223 21.25 1.77 18.40
N PRO A 224 21.71 2.51 19.43
CA PRO A 224 22.91 3.34 19.35
C PRO A 224 24.19 2.58 19.01
N ILE A 225 24.26 1.28 19.31
CA ILE A 225 25.45 0.45 19.02
C ILE A 225 25.70 0.36 17.51
N LEU A 226 24.67 0.50 16.67
CA LEU A 226 24.83 0.51 15.21
C LEU A 226 25.71 1.67 14.73
N ASP A 227 25.69 2.82 15.41
CA ASP A 227 26.57 3.95 15.08
C ASP A 227 28.04 3.62 15.40
N GLU A 228 28.28 2.87 16.49
CA GLU A 228 29.61 2.40 16.88
C GLU A 228 30.13 1.38 15.86
N TYR A 229 29.30 0.41 15.43
CA TYR A 229 29.66 -0.55 14.40
C TYR A 229 29.95 0.10 13.06
N ALA A 230 29.13 1.06 12.63
CA ALA A 230 29.38 1.79 11.39
C ALA A 230 30.68 2.61 11.46
N SER A 231 31.00 3.18 12.63
CA SER A 231 32.24 3.92 12.83
C SER A 231 33.46 3.01 12.88
N TRP A 232 33.36 1.85 13.53
CA TRP A 232 34.39 0.84 13.57
C TRP A 232 34.66 0.24 12.18
N ALA A 233 33.63 -0.07 11.40
CA ALA A 233 33.77 -0.60 10.03
C ALA A 233 34.51 0.41 9.13
N ARG A 234 34.11 1.68 9.17
CA ARG A 234 34.80 2.77 8.45
C ARG A 234 36.26 2.94 8.87
N ALA A 235 36.56 2.81 10.16
CA ALA A 235 37.93 2.92 10.66
C ALA A 235 38.84 1.74 10.26
N ASN A 236 38.26 0.61 9.83
CA ASN A 236 38.97 -0.60 9.42
C ASN A 236 38.82 -0.90 7.92
N ASP A 237 38.32 0.05 7.11
CA ASP A 237 38.09 -0.11 5.67
C ASP A 237 37.23 -1.33 5.32
N ILE A 238 36.25 -1.65 6.17
CA ILE A 238 35.30 -2.74 5.95
C ILE A 238 34.07 -2.17 5.25
N TYR A 239 33.87 -2.61 4.00
CA TYR A 239 32.71 -2.25 3.17
C TYR A 239 31.75 -3.42 3.05
N SER A 240 30.46 -3.13 2.84
CA SER A 240 29.44 -4.16 2.68
C SER A 240 29.63 -4.92 1.36
N ASP A 241 29.28 -6.21 1.35
CA ASP A 241 29.26 -7.02 0.14
C ASP A 241 27.88 -6.88 -0.55
N ASP A 242 27.85 -6.37 -1.79
CA ASP A 242 26.63 -6.08 -2.56
C ASP A 242 25.69 -7.28 -2.76
N LYS A 243 26.17 -8.50 -2.47
CA LYS A 243 25.50 -9.76 -2.76
C LYS A 243 24.49 -10.23 -1.72
N MET A 244 24.39 -9.58 -0.56
CA MET A 244 23.62 -10.10 0.58
C MET A 244 22.10 -9.89 0.51
N PHE A 245 21.57 -9.60 -0.68
CA PHE A 245 20.15 -9.72 -0.97
C PHE A 245 19.98 -10.63 -2.18
N ALA A 246 20.04 -11.94 -1.92
CA ALA A 246 19.09 -12.79 -2.60
C ALA A 246 17.71 -12.19 -2.32
N GLY A 247 16.98 -11.83 -3.38
CA GLY A 247 15.59 -11.45 -3.23
C GLY A 247 14.92 -12.49 -2.33
N PHE A 248 14.02 -12.05 -1.46
CA PHE A 248 13.11 -12.97 -0.82
C PHE A 248 12.44 -13.78 -1.94
N GLU A 249 12.94 -14.98 -2.20
CA GLU A 249 12.16 -16.05 -2.81
C GLU A 249 11.09 -16.38 -1.77
N LEU A 250 9.97 -15.66 -1.89
CA LEU A 250 8.70 -16.01 -1.31
C LEU A 250 7.88 -16.77 -2.36
#